data_AF-A0A520HRS3-F1
#
_entry.id   AF-A0A520HRS3-F1
#
_cell.length_a   1.000
_cell.length_b   1.000
_cell.length_c   1.000
_cell.angle_alpha   90.00
_cell.angle_beta   90.00
_cell.angle_gamma   90.00
#
_symmetry.space_group_name_H-M   'P 1'
#
loop_
_entity.id
_entity.type
_entity.pdbx_description
1 polymer ?
#
loop_
_entity_poly.entity_id
_entity_poly.type
_entity_poly.pdbx_seq_one_letter_code
_entity_poly.pdbx_strand_id
1 'polypeptide(L)'
;MNSNRNVLGYLNSLPEFKGNVAAFTSWDVFPYILNQEENDMLINSGYTDMSSEEALSDDARKLNDIQNSVMVGHGGTRHDQLTFIAAKEYLKKKSPRVLFLGMGEADEFAHAGRYDLYLEQANKVDRMIAELWHWVQSTPGYKNNTTVLITTDHGRGNRESKWKSHGAFISGSSQTWLGLMGPGIEALGEVKEKKQIYQKQLASLMAGLVGEEFGEDQLAKGTR
;
A
#
# COMPACT_ATOMS: atom_id res chain seq x y z
N MET A 1 16.41 13.54 1.57
CA MET A 1 15.41 13.32 0.49
C MET A 1 15.87 12.16 -0.37
N ASN A 2 14.91 11.37 -0.86
CA ASN A 2 15.19 10.24 -1.74
C ASN A 2 15.33 10.76 -3.18
N SER A 3 16.52 10.72 -3.77
CA SER A 3 16.76 11.22 -5.14
C SER A 3 16.19 10.32 -6.24
N ASN A 4 15.62 9.16 -5.89
CA ASN A 4 15.05 8.26 -6.86
C ASN A 4 13.63 8.71 -7.22
N ARG A 5 13.35 8.77 -8.53
CA ARG A 5 11.98 8.94 -9.02
C ARG A 5 11.13 7.76 -8.56
N ASN A 6 10.01 8.02 -7.89
CA ASN A 6 9.06 6.98 -7.52
C ASN A 6 7.91 6.88 -8.54
N VAL A 7 7.37 5.68 -8.73
CA VAL A 7 6.34 5.41 -9.77
C VAL A 7 5.04 6.18 -9.51
N LEU A 8 4.64 6.36 -8.26
CA LEU A 8 3.39 7.05 -7.92
C LEU A 8 3.47 8.55 -8.26
N GLY A 9 4.57 9.20 -7.90
CA GLY A 9 4.86 10.57 -8.28
C GLY A 9 5.01 10.75 -9.80
N TYR A 10 5.59 9.76 -10.49
CA TYR A 10 5.58 9.73 -11.96
C TYR A 10 4.17 9.70 -12.52
N LEU A 11 3.34 8.75 -12.10
CA LEU A 11 1.96 8.65 -12.57
C LEU A 11 1.23 9.96 -12.28
N ASN A 12 1.32 10.51 -11.07
CA ASN A 12 0.67 11.77 -10.72
C ASN A 12 1.17 12.98 -11.55
N SER A 13 2.35 12.91 -12.17
CA SER A 13 2.85 13.95 -13.08
C SER A 13 2.19 13.92 -14.48
N LEU A 14 1.55 12.81 -14.85
CA LEU A 14 0.92 12.64 -16.15
C LEU A 14 -0.48 13.31 -16.17
N PRO A 15 -0.86 13.99 -17.26
CA PRO A 15 -2.16 14.67 -17.35
C PRO A 15 -3.38 13.78 -17.05
N GLU A 16 -3.34 12.50 -17.43
CA GLU A 16 -4.45 11.54 -17.24
C GLU A 16 -4.61 11.06 -15.78
N PHE A 17 -3.59 11.27 -14.95
CA PHE A 17 -3.52 10.78 -13.57
C PHE A 17 -3.40 11.90 -12.54
N LYS A 18 -3.12 13.13 -12.97
CA LYS A 18 -2.96 14.30 -12.12
C LYS A 18 -4.16 14.44 -11.17
N GLY A 19 -3.89 14.49 -9.87
CA GLY A 19 -4.93 14.59 -8.82
C GLY A 19 -5.77 13.31 -8.62
N ASN A 20 -5.41 12.21 -9.28
CA ASN A 20 -6.09 10.91 -9.23
C ASN A 20 -5.15 9.79 -8.74
N VAL A 21 -4.02 10.15 -8.14
CA VAL A 21 -3.11 9.24 -7.44
C VAL A 21 -3.10 9.65 -5.96
N ALA A 22 -3.20 8.68 -5.06
CA ALA A 22 -3.14 8.91 -3.63
C ALA A 22 -2.41 7.79 -2.89
N ALA A 23 -1.82 8.12 -1.74
CA ALA A 23 -1.20 7.16 -0.83
C ALA A 23 -1.76 7.32 0.59
N PHE A 24 -2.14 6.20 1.20
CA PHE A 24 -2.56 6.11 2.59
C PHE A 24 -1.66 5.12 3.29
N THR A 25 -0.95 5.54 4.32
CA THR A 25 0.06 4.69 4.95
C THR A 25 0.05 4.81 6.47
N SER A 26 0.38 3.70 7.12
CA SER A 26 0.47 3.63 8.57
C SER A 26 1.76 4.25 9.09
N TRP A 27 2.90 4.04 8.44
CA TRP A 27 4.18 4.59 8.91
C TRP A 27 4.38 6.03 8.45
N ASP A 28 4.75 6.95 9.34
CA ASP A 28 4.87 8.39 9.10
C ASP A 28 6.08 8.81 8.22
N VAL A 29 6.93 7.85 7.83
CA VAL A 29 8.11 8.11 6.98
C VAL A 29 7.78 8.10 5.49
N PHE A 30 6.62 7.60 5.07
CA PHE A 30 6.23 7.52 3.65
C PHE A 30 6.25 8.86 2.89
N PRO A 31 5.93 10.03 3.46
CA PRO A 31 6.13 11.33 2.83
C PRO A 31 7.55 11.53 2.29
N TYR A 32 8.57 11.07 3.03
CA TYR A 32 9.97 11.14 2.59
C TYR A 32 10.30 10.08 1.54
N ILE A 33 9.72 8.87 1.64
CA ILE A 33 9.92 7.79 0.68
C ILE A 33 9.33 8.16 -0.69
N LEU A 34 8.16 8.80 -0.67
CA LEU A 34 7.37 9.19 -1.84
C LEU A 34 7.67 10.61 -2.34
N ASN A 35 8.68 11.28 -1.78
CA ASN A 35 9.11 12.64 -2.15
C ASN A 35 7.96 13.66 -2.19
N GLN A 36 7.17 13.74 -1.12
CA GLN A 36 6.01 14.64 -1.06
C GLN A 36 6.33 16.10 -1.40
N GLU A 37 7.53 16.60 -1.09
CA GLU A 37 7.92 17.98 -1.44
C GLU A 37 8.08 18.20 -2.95
N GLU A 38 8.30 17.13 -3.73
CA GLU A 38 8.55 17.19 -5.18
C GLU A 38 7.30 16.80 -6.01
N ASN A 39 6.21 16.39 -5.37
CA ASN A 39 4.97 16.07 -6.06
C ASN A 39 3.72 16.36 -5.23
N ASP A 40 2.65 16.81 -5.87
CA ASP A 40 1.39 17.21 -5.25
C ASP A 40 0.40 16.04 -5.06
N MET A 41 0.92 14.81 -4.99
CA MET A 41 0.10 13.64 -4.71
C MET A 41 -0.41 13.71 -3.27
N LEU A 42 -1.67 13.33 -3.05
CA LEU A 42 -2.17 13.15 -1.69
C LEU A 42 -1.39 12.02 -1.00
N ILE A 43 -0.75 12.33 0.12
CA ILE A 43 -0.11 11.35 1.00
C ILE A 43 -0.67 11.55 2.42
N ASN A 44 -1.57 10.68 2.86
CA ASN A 44 -2.04 10.64 4.24
C ASN A 44 -1.27 9.57 5.00
N SER A 45 -0.36 10.00 5.88
CA SER A 45 0.63 9.13 6.52
C SER A 45 0.59 9.24 8.04
N GLY A 46 0.74 8.10 8.72
CA GLY A 46 0.73 8.07 10.17
C GLY A 46 -0.51 8.73 10.73
N TYR A 47 -0.37 9.40 11.87
CA TYR A 47 -1.45 10.13 12.53
C TYR A 47 -1.64 11.55 11.98
N THR A 48 -1.33 11.79 10.70
CA THR A 48 -1.66 13.05 10.03
C THR A 48 -3.15 13.11 9.77
N ASP A 49 -3.79 14.18 10.22
CA ASP A 49 -5.19 14.46 9.93
C ASP A 49 -5.43 14.62 8.43
N MET A 50 -6.54 14.10 7.93
CA MET A 50 -7.00 14.47 6.58
C MET A 50 -7.44 15.93 6.59
N SER A 51 -6.91 16.75 5.66
CA SER A 51 -7.26 18.17 5.57
C SER A 51 -8.73 18.37 5.22
N SER A 52 -9.32 19.55 5.42
CA SER A 52 -10.75 19.78 5.15
C SER A 52 -11.16 19.59 3.67
N GLU A 53 -10.25 19.83 2.73
CA GLU A 53 -10.47 19.63 1.28
C GLU A 53 -10.38 18.14 0.87
N GLU A 54 -9.67 17.34 1.67
CA GLU A 54 -9.56 15.89 1.56
C GLU A 54 -10.69 15.19 2.34
N ALA A 55 -10.99 15.68 3.55
CA ALA A 55 -11.97 15.25 4.54
C ALA A 55 -13.37 15.82 4.26
N LEU A 56 -13.82 15.76 3.01
CA LEU A 56 -15.13 16.25 2.59
C LEU A 56 -16.29 15.33 3.03
N SER A 57 -16.04 14.34 3.89
CA SER A 57 -17.06 13.51 4.53
C SER A 57 -17.05 13.70 6.05
N ASP A 58 -18.21 13.57 6.69
CA ASP A 58 -18.32 13.62 8.15
C ASP A 58 -17.59 12.43 8.81
N ASP A 59 -17.40 11.34 8.08
CA ASP A 59 -16.67 10.17 8.58
C ASP A 59 -15.16 10.40 8.60
N ALA A 60 -14.61 11.17 7.65
CA ALA A 60 -13.22 11.60 7.70
C ALA A 60 -12.94 12.52 8.91
N ARG A 61 -13.87 13.44 9.21
CA ARG A 61 -13.80 14.29 10.42
C ARG A 61 -13.84 13.47 11.70
N LYS A 62 -14.79 12.54 11.82
CA LYS A 62 -14.86 11.62 12.97
C LYS A 62 -13.60 10.78 13.11
N LEU A 63 -12.97 10.38 12.01
CA LEU A 63 -11.73 9.63 12.06
C LEU A 63 -10.59 10.45 12.68
N ASN A 64 -10.43 11.72 12.27
CA ASN A 64 -9.49 12.65 12.89
C ASN A 64 -9.81 12.84 14.37
N ASP A 65 -11.09 13.02 14.73
CA ASP A 65 -11.52 13.17 16.12
C ASP A 65 -11.16 11.94 16.98
N ILE A 66 -11.45 10.73 16.50
CA ILE A 66 -11.11 9.47 17.18
C ILE A 66 -9.59 9.34 17.34
N GLN A 67 -8.85 9.60 16.27
CA GLN A 67 -7.39 9.55 16.26
C GLN A 67 -6.78 10.49 17.31
N ASN A 68 -7.30 11.71 17.43
CA ASN A 68 -6.75 12.75 18.31
C ASN A 68 -7.27 12.66 19.74
N SER A 69 -8.44 12.04 19.97
CA SER A 69 -9.04 11.92 21.31
C SER A 69 -8.71 10.63 22.05
N VAL A 70 -8.50 9.52 21.33
CA VAL A 70 -8.33 8.19 21.94
C VAL A 70 -6.87 7.80 22.06
N MET A 71 -6.01 8.26 21.16
CA MET A 71 -4.62 7.83 21.09
C MET A 71 -3.69 8.84 21.79
N VAL A 72 -3.26 8.51 23.01
CA VAL A 72 -2.26 9.31 23.75
C VAL A 72 -0.87 8.77 23.42
N GLY A 73 0.01 9.62 22.88
CA GLY A 73 1.39 9.26 22.58
C GLY A 73 1.53 8.48 21.27
N HIS A 74 1.25 9.13 20.14
CA HIS A 74 1.42 8.57 18.82
C HIS A 74 2.86 8.04 18.61
N GLY A 75 2.99 6.77 18.27
CA GLY A 75 4.21 6.24 17.66
C GLY A 75 4.29 6.61 16.18
N GLY A 76 5.41 6.28 15.53
CA GLY A 76 5.58 6.55 14.09
C GLY A 76 4.64 5.75 13.18
N THR A 77 3.99 4.71 13.70
CA THR A 77 3.07 3.84 12.96
C THR A 77 1.63 4.00 13.48
N ARG A 78 0.74 4.50 12.61
CA ARG A 78 -0.71 4.52 12.84
C ARG A 78 -1.29 3.11 12.81
N HIS A 79 -2.32 2.87 13.62
CA HIS A 79 -3.10 1.64 13.52
C HIS A 79 -3.61 1.41 12.09
N ASP A 80 -3.33 0.24 11.54
CA ASP A 80 -3.64 -0.12 10.16
C ASP A 80 -5.14 -0.01 9.86
N GLN A 81 -5.99 -0.29 10.85
CA GLN A 81 -7.43 -0.14 10.72
C GLN A 81 -7.86 1.31 10.44
N LEU A 82 -7.19 2.30 11.05
CA LEU A 82 -7.47 3.72 10.80
C LEU A 82 -6.98 4.12 9.41
N THR A 83 -5.78 3.65 9.00
CA THR A 83 -5.27 3.83 7.64
C THR A 83 -6.22 3.25 6.59
N PHE A 84 -6.72 2.04 6.83
CA PHE A 84 -7.67 1.36 5.94
C PHE A 84 -9.00 2.10 5.81
N ILE A 85 -9.56 2.58 6.93
CA ILE A 85 -10.80 3.38 6.93
C ILE A 85 -10.60 4.67 6.14
N ALA A 86 -9.50 5.40 6.39
CA ALA A 86 -9.18 6.63 5.66
C ALA A 86 -9.10 6.38 4.14
N ALA A 87 -8.35 5.35 3.73
CA ALA A 87 -8.21 4.97 2.33
C ALA A 87 -9.55 4.60 1.67
N LYS A 88 -10.38 3.83 2.38
CA LYS A 88 -11.70 3.40 1.88
C LYS A 88 -12.67 4.57 1.73
N GLU A 89 -12.68 5.51 2.67
CA GLU A 89 -13.49 6.73 2.56
C GLU A 89 -13.04 7.60 1.40
N TYR A 90 -11.73 7.72 1.18
CA TYR A 90 -11.20 8.42 0.02
C TYR A 90 -11.58 7.75 -1.30
N LEU A 91 -11.48 6.41 -1.40
CA LEU A 91 -11.91 5.63 -2.57
C LEU A 91 -13.37 5.90 -2.94
N LYS A 92 -14.27 5.88 -1.95
CA LYS A 92 -15.70 6.17 -2.14
C LYS A 92 -15.95 7.59 -2.63
N LYS A 93 -15.20 8.56 -2.10
CA LYS A 93 -15.48 9.99 -2.32
C LYS A 93 -14.86 10.54 -3.59
N LYS A 94 -13.60 10.19 -3.87
CA LYS A 94 -12.78 10.82 -4.91
C LYS A 94 -12.60 9.93 -6.13
N SER A 95 -12.83 8.63 -5.98
CA SER A 95 -12.66 7.63 -7.03
C SER A 95 -11.32 7.73 -7.79
N PRO A 96 -10.15 7.73 -7.09
CA PRO A 96 -8.86 7.88 -7.73
C PRO A 96 -8.58 6.73 -8.71
N ARG A 97 -7.69 6.98 -9.68
CA ARG A 97 -7.23 5.96 -10.62
C ARG A 97 -6.18 5.03 -10.03
N VAL A 98 -5.38 5.53 -9.09
CA VAL A 98 -4.32 4.76 -8.41
C VAL A 98 -4.35 5.09 -6.93
N LEU A 99 -4.35 4.05 -6.09
CA LEU A 99 -4.21 4.19 -4.65
C LEU A 99 -3.14 3.24 -4.11
N PHE A 100 -2.22 3.78 -3.34
CA PHE A 100 -1.25 3.02 -2.57
C PHE A 100 -1.70 2.91 -1.12
N LEU A 101 -1.74 1.69 -0.58
CA LEU A 101 -2.08 1.42 0.81
C LEU A 101 -0.89 0.74 1.51
N GLY A 102 -0.25 1.45 2.45
CA GLY A 102 0.89 0.95 3.21
C GLY A 102 0.50 0.59 4.65
N MET A 103 0.68 -0.67 5.04
CA MET A 103 0.36 -1.18 6.38
C MET A 103 1.66 -1.41 7.17
N GLY A 104 1.62 -1.31 8.51
CA GLY A 104 2.83 -1.30 9.34
C GLY A 104 2.77 -2.12 10.63
N GLU A 105 1.60 -2.40 11.20
CA GLU A 105 1.53 -2.99 12.55
C GLU A 105 2.11 -4.42 12.61
N ALA A 106 2.08 -5.17 11.50
CA ALA A 106 2.74 -6.47 11.45
C ALA A 106 4.26 -6.35 11.62
N ASP A 107 4.89 -5.26 11.16
CA ASP A 107 6.30 -5.01 11.40
C ASP A 107 6.60 -4.63 12.85
N GLU A 108 5.78 -3.76 13.43
CA GLU A 108 5.86 -3.35 14.83
C GLU A 108 5.78 -4.57 15.77
N PHE A 109 4.79 -5.45 15.57
CA PHE A 109 4.63 -6.64 16.43
C PHE A 109 5.74 -7.67 16.24
N ALA A 110 6.30 -7.77 15.03
CA ALA A 110 7.46 -8.62 14.80
C ALA A 110 8.70 -8.10 15.52
N HIS A 111 8.98 -6.80 15.45
CA HIS A 111 10.06 -6.17 16.21
C HIS A 111 9.88 -6.34 17.72
N ALA A 112 8.65 -6.22 18.23
CA ALA A 112 8.32 -6.46 19.63
C ALA A 112 8.38 -7.95 20.05
N GLY A 113 8.55 -8.88 19.10
CA GLY A 113 8.52 -10.32 19.37
C GLY A 113 7.16 -10.85 19.80
N ARG A 114 6.09 -10.11 19.52
CA ARG A 114 4.70 -10.48 19.81
C ARG A 114 4.14 -11.32 18.69
N TYR A 115 4.53 -12.59 18.67
CA TYR A 115 4.12 -13.54 17.62
C TYR A 115 2.61 -13.70 17.52
N ASP A 116 1.93 -13.66 18.68
CA ASP A 116 0.47 -13.64 18.78
C ASP A 116 -0.13 -12.45 18.02
N LEU A 117 0.32 -11.23 18.31
CA LEU A 117 -0.17 -10.01 17.66
C LEU A 117 0.26 -9.92 16.20
N TYR A 118 1.44 -10.45 15.86
CA TYR A 118 1.90 -10.55 14.47
C TYR A 118 0.92 -11.38 13.61
N LEU A 119 0.53 -12.56 14.09
CA LEU A 119 -0.44 -13.41 13.40
C LEU A 119 -1.84 -12.80 13.40
N GLU A 120 -2.26 -12.22 14.52
CA GLU A 120 -3.53 -11.50 14.60
C GLU A 120 -3.60 -10.37 13.57
N GLN A 121 -2.51 -9.60 13.43
CA GLN A 121 -2.43 -8.50 12.49
C GLN A 121 -2.41 -8.97 11.04
N ALA A 122 -1.63 -10.00 10.71
CA ALA A 122 -1.66 -10.60 9.38
C ALA A 122 -3.08 -11.04 8.99
N ASN A 123 -3.82 -11.64 9.94
CA ASN A 123 -5.20 -12.04 9.73
C ASN A 123 -6.19 -10.86 9.67
N LYS A 124 -5.93 -9.74 10.35
CA LYS A 124 -6.70 -8.50 10.19
C LYS A 124 -6.48 -7.90 8.80
N VAL A 125 -5.24 -7.83 8.32
CA VAL A 125 -4.91 -7.32 6.98
C VAL A 125 -5.56 -8.18 5.90
N ASP A 126 -5.53 -9.51 6.03
CA ASP A 126 -6.24 -10.43 5.12
C ASP A 126 -7.75 -10.10 5.03
N ARG A 127 -8.41 -9.87 6.17
CA ARG A 127 -9.82 -9.43 6.19
C ARG A 127 -10.03 -8.07 5.54
N MET A 128 -9.14 -7.11 5.76
CA MET A 128 -9.23 -5.78 5.13
C MET A 128 -9.10 -5.89 3.60
N ILE A 129 -8.20 -6.74 3.11
CA ILE A 129 -8.05 -7.02 1.68
C ILE A 129 -9.33 -7.65 1.12
N ALA A 130 -9.91 -8.63 1.82
CA ALA A 130 -11.17 -9.25 1.42
C ALA A 130 -12.33 -8.24 1.38
N GLU A 131 -12.42 -7.37 2.38
CA GLU A 131 -13.42 -6.30 2.44
C GLU A 131 -13.24 -5.30 1.30
N LEU A 132 -12.01 -4.87 1.02
CA LEU A 132 -11.69 -3.97 -0.09
C LEU A 132 -12.04 -4.59 -1.43
N TRP A 133 -11.66 -5.86 -1.64
CA TRP A 133 -11.98 -6.56 -2.88
C TRP A 133 -13.49 -6.71 -3.09
N HIS A 134 -14.25 -7.05 -2.05
CA HIS A 134 -15.70 -7.11 -2.13
C HIS A 134 -16.30 -5.75 -2.50
N TRP A 135 -15.79 -4.66 -1.89
CA TRP A 135 -16.23 -3.30 -2.21
C TRP A 135 -15.89 -2.92 -3.66
N VAL A 136 -14.67 -3.19 -4.13
CA VAL A 136 -14.23 -2.97 -5.52
C VAL A 136 -15.17 -3.69 -6.50
N GLN A 137 -15.49 -4.95 -6.25
CA GLN A 137 -16.33 -5.76 -7.14
C GLN A 137 -17.84 -5.43 -7.04
N SER A 138 -18.26 -4.70 -6.03
CA SER A 138 -19.65 -4.23 -5.89
C SER A 138 -19.86 -2.78 -6.32
N THR A 139 -18.79 -2.04 -6.59
CA THR A 139 -18.86 -0.61 -6.91
C THR A 139 -18.79 -0.36 -8.43
N PRO A 140 -19.81 0.29 -9.03
CA PRO A 140 -19.76 0.70 -10.43
C PRO A 140 -18.51 1.54 -10.75
N GLY A 141 -17.89 1.32 -11.91
CA GLY A 141 -16.65 1.98 -12.31
C GLY A 141 -15.37 1.26 -11.87
N TYR A 142 -15.39 0.58 -10.71
CA TYR A 142 -14.27 -0.24 -10.22
C TYR A 142 -14.45 -1.72 -10.54
N LYS A 143 -15.68 -2.23 -10.48
CA LYS A 143 -16.00 -3.62 -10.77
C LYS A 143 -15.44 -4.05 -12.13
N ASN A 144 -14.70 -5.16 -12.15
CA ASN A 144 -14.02 -5.68 -13.34
C ASN A 144 -13.11 -4.67 -14.08
N ASN A 145 -12.68 -3.60 -13.39
CA ASN A 145 -11.88 -2.52 -13.94
C ASN A 145 -10.77 -2.09 -12.97
N THR A 146 -10.42 -2.96 -12.01
CA THR A 146 -9.43 -2.66 -10.97
C THR A 146 -8.53 -3.85 -10.77
N THR A 147 -7.23 -3.59 -10.82
CA THR A 147 -6.20 -4.55 -10.47
C THR A 147 -5.66 -4.23 -9.08
N VAL A 148 -5.54 -5.25 -8.25
CA VAL A 148 -4.92 -5.19 -6.92
C VAL A 148 -3.60 -5.95 -6.99
N LEU A 149 -2.53 -5.25 -6.65
CA LEU A 149 -1.20 -5.82 -6.44
C LEU A 149 -0.91 -5.82 -4.95
N ILE A 150 -0.54 -6.98 -4.41
CA ILE A 150 -0.25 -7.16 -2.99
C ILE A 150 1.16 -7.72 -2.84
N THR A 151 1.96 -7.12 -1.97
CA THR A 151 3.34 -7.53 -1.70
C THR A 151 3.76 -7.05 -0.32
N THR A 152 4.91 -7.51 0.15
CA THR A 152 5.63 -6.88 1.26
C THR A 152 6.83 -6.09 0.74
N ASP A 153 7.27 -5.11 1.52
CA ASP A 153 8.46 -4.30 1.26
C ASP A 153 9.77 -5.04 1.60
N HIS A 154 9.72 -5.95 2.57
CA HIS A 154 10.78 -6.89 2.90
C HIS A 154 10.25 -8.21 3.49
N GLY A 155 11.16 -9.17 3.68
CA GLY A 155 10.93 -10.42 4.41
C GLY A 155 11.40 -10.35 5.87
N ARG A 156 11.45 -11.51 6.53
CA ARG A 156 11.94 -11.67 7.92
C ARG A 156 13.05 -12.70 8.00
N GLY A 157 13.76 -12.74 9.13
CA GLY A 157 14.69 -13.82 9.42
C GLY A 157 14.04 -15.20 9.32
N ASN A 158 14.61 -16.08 8.50
CA ASN A 158 14.09 -17.43 8.24
C ASN A 158 14.41 -18.47 9.33
N ARG A 159 14.93 -18.02 10.47
CA ARG A 159 15.19 -18.84 11.65
C ARG A 159 14.29 -18.37 12.79
N GLU A 160 13.87 -19.30 13.64
CA GLU A 160 13.03 -19.01 14.81
C GLU A 160 13.65 -17.93 15.74
N SER A 161 14.98 -17.88 15.85
CA SER A 161 15.65 -16.86 16.65
C SER A 161 15.79 -15.49 15.96
N LYS A 162 15.38 -15.37 14.69
CA LYS A 162 15.66 -14.21 13.82
C LYS A 162 14.43 -13.59 13.14
N TRP A 163 13.24 -14.19 13.25
CA TRP A 163 12.03 -13.65 12.61
C TRP A 163 11.65 -12.24 13.10
N LYS A 164 12.12 -11.84 14.29
CA LYS A 164 11.91 -10.50 14.88
C LYS A 164 12.75 -9.40 14.23
N SER A 165 13.62 -9.75 13.28
CA SER A 165 14.58 -8.84 12.69
C SER A 165 14.56 -8.95 11.17
N HIS A 166 15.04 -7.88 10.55
CA HIS A 166 15.33 -7.85 9.13
C HIS A 166 16.58 -7.00 8.84
N GLY A 167 17.07 -7.07 7.62
CA GLY A 167 18.26 -6.34 7.16
C GLY A 167 19.16 -7.18 6.24
N ALA A 168 20.17 -6.54 5.65
CA ALA A 168 21.04 -7.15 4.64
C ALA A 168 21.76 -8.42 5.11
N PHE A 169 22.04 -8.54 6.40
CA PHE A 169 22.73 -9.69 7.01
C PHE A 169 21.78 -10.70 7.66
N ILE A 170 20.46 -10.52 7.52
CA ILE A 170 19.46 -11.43 8.06
C ILE A 170 18.94 -12.32 6.93
N SER A 171 19.36 -13.58 6.93
CA SER A 171 18.88 -14.57 5.95
C SER A 171 17.36 -14.66 5.96
N GLY A 172 16.73 -14.58 4.78
CA GLY A 172 15.27 -14.55 4.63
C GLY A 172 14.69 -13.15 4.48
N SER A 173 15.39 -12.10 4.92
CA SER A 173 14.85 -10.73 4.87
C SER A 173 14.68 -10.14 3.49
N SER A 174 15.30 -10.73 2.46
CA SER A 174 15.06 -10.37 1.06
C SER A 174 13.94 -11.18 0.39
N GLN A 175 13.32 -12.13 1.11
CA GLN A 175 12.30 -13.01 0.55
C GLN A 175 10.92 -12.40 0.79
N THR A 176 10.29 -11.94 -0.29
CA THR A 176 8.93 -11.39 -0.30
C THR A 176 8.03 -12.26 -1.17
N TRP A 177 6.74 -11.95 -1.17
CA TRP A 177 5.74 -12.59 -2.03
C TRP A 177 4.97 -11.53 -2.80
N LEU A 178 4.38 -11.91 -3.92
CA LEU A 178 3.59 -11.04 -4.80
C LEU A 178 2.28 -11.74 -5.14
N GLY A 179 1.17 -11.04 -4.97
CA GLY A 179 -0.16 -11.43 -5.45
C GLY A 179 -0.70 -10.40 -6.43
N LEU A 180 -1.39 -10.88 -7.46
CA LEU A 180 -2.08 -10.06 -8.46
C LEU A 180 -3.49 -10.59 -8.67
N MET A 181 -4.47 -9.69 -8.71
CA MET A 181 -5.86 -10.03 -8.99
C MET A 181 -6.55 -8.85 -9.68
N GLY A 182 -7.36 -9.12 -10.71
CA GLY A 182 -8.00 -8.05 -11.49
C GLY A 182 -8.31 -8.45 -12.93
N PRO A 183 -8.89 -7.54 -13.73
CA PRO A 183 -9.11 -7.77 -15.14
C PRO A 183 -7.78 -7.96 -15.88
N GLY A 184 -7.76 -8.87 -16.87
CA GLY A 184 -6.57 -9.18 -17.65
C GLY A 184 -5.48 -9.98 -16.90
N ILE A 185 -5.67 -10.28 -15.62
CA ILE A 185 -4.78 -11.14 -14.84
C ILE A 185 -5.28 -12.59 -14.94
N GLU A 186 -4.43 -13.48 -15.46
CA GLU A 186 -4.75 -14.91 -15.54
C GLU A 186 -4.85 -15.54 -14.14
N ALA A 187 -5.94 -16.28 -13.90
CA ALA A 187 -6.25 -16.88 -12.60
C ALA A 187 -5.46 -18.19 -12.34
N LEU A 188 -4.14 -18.08 -12.27
CA LEU A 188 -3.23 -19.23 -12.07
C LEU A 188 -3.29 -19.81 -10.65
N GLY A 189 -3.86 -19.09 -9.68
CA GLY A 189 -3.81 -19.45 -8.27
C GLY A 189 -2.38 -19.35 -7.72
N GLU A 190 -2.01 -20.25 -6.81
CA GLU A 190 -0.63 -20.33 -6.31
C GLU A 190 0.31 -20.85 -7.40
N VAL A 191 1.23 -19.99 -7.84
CA VAL A 191 2.24 -20.36 -8.84
C VAL A 191 3.33 -21.19 -8.18
N LYS A 192 3.35 -22.49 -8.49
CA LYS A 192 4.34 -23.46 -7.95
C LYS A 192 5.66 -23.48 -8.71
N GLU A 193 5.70 -22.84 -9.88
CA GLU A 193 6.93 -22.75 -10.67
C GLU A 193 7.96 -21.88 -9.93
N LYS A 194 9.18 -22.40 -9.80
CA LYS A 194 10.27 -21.66 -9.17
C LYS A 194 10.79 -20.59 -10.13
N LYS A 195 10.38 -19.34 -9.91
CA LYS A 195 10.87 -18.18 -10.64
C LYS A 195 11.41 -17.13 -9.67
N GLN A 196 12.60 -16.61 -9.97
CA GLN A 196 13.12 -15.46 -9.26
C GLN A 196 12.57 -14.19 -9.91
N ILE A 197 11.83 -13.41 -9.13
CA ILE A 197 11.45 -12.04 -9.44
C ILE A 197 12.10 -11.12 -8.42
N TYR A 198 12.30 -9.86 -8.79
CA TYR A 198 12.93 -8.86 -7.94
C TYR A 198 11.99 -7.68 -7.73
N GLN A 199 11.98 -7.13 -6.51
CA GLN A 199 11.15 -5.99 -6.15
C GLN A 199 11.39 -4.76 -7.03
N LYS A 200 12.61 -4.59 -7.58
CA LYS A 200 12.92 -3.53 -8.55
C LYS A 200 12.04 -3.53 -9.80
N GLN A 201 11.47 -4.70 -10.15
CA GLN A 201 10.59 -4.86 -11.30
C GLN A 201 9.16 -4.35 -11.03
N LEU A 202 8.78 -4.17 -9.75
CA LEU A 202 7.42 -3.80 -9.39
C LEU A 202 7.04 -2.40 -9.85
N ALA A 203 7.98 -1.45 -9.88
CA ALA A 203 7.68 -0.10 -10.33
C ALA A 203 7.24 -0.06 -11.81
N SER A 204 7.95 -0.79 -12.67
CA SER A 204 7.57 -0.95 -14.08
C SER A 204 6.25 -1.71 -14.24
N LEU A 205 6.06 -2.79 -13.48
CA LEU A 205 4.80 -3.54 -13.46
C LEU A 205 3.61 -2.65 -13.05
N MET A 206 3.74 -1.86 -11.98
CA MET A 206 2.68 -0.95 -11.51
C MET A 206 2.28 0.07 -12.57
N ALA A 207 3.24 0.67 -13.29
CA ALA A 207 2.96 1.56 -14.40
C ALA A 207 2.27 0.82 -15.57
N GLY A 208 2.78 -0.37 -15.93
CA GLY A 208 2.23 -1.17 -17.03
C GLY A 208 0.79 -1.63 -16.78
N LEU A 209 0.41 -1.89 -15.52
CA LEU A 209 -0.96 -2.22 -15.13
C LEU A 209 -1.96 -1.09 -15.39
N VAL A 210 -1.50 0.15 -15.48
CA VAL A 210 -2.34 1.32 -15.83
C VAL A 210 -2.07 1.84 -17.25
N GLY A 211 -1.30 1.11 -18.04
CA GLY A 211 -1.01 1.43 -19.44
C GLY A 211 0.16 2.39 -19.66
N GLU A 212 0.96 2.66 -18.64
CA GLU A 212 2.11 3.58 -18.68
C GLU A 212 3.45 2.83 -18.67
N GLU A 213 4.53 3.53 -19.02
CA GLU A 213 5.89 2.99 -19.03
C GLU A 213 6.78 3.68 -17.99
N PHE A 214 7.44 2.91 -17.12
CA PHE A 214 8.29 3.45 -16.07
C PHE A 214 9.60 2.68 -15.92
N GLY A 215 10.72 3.40 -16.00
CA GLY A 215 12.07 2.83 -15.87
C GLY A 215 12.56 2.08 -17.12
N GLU A 216 13.74 1.47 -17.02
CA GLU A 216 14.39 0.74 -18.13
C GLU A 216 14.02 -0.76 -18.16
N ASP A 217 13.58 -1.33 -17.03
CA ASP A 217 13.14 -2.72 -16.92
C ASP A 217 11.72 -2.86 -17.50
N GLN A 218 11.56 -2.91 -18.82
CA GLN A 218 10.26 -3.03 -19.49
C GLN A 218 9.61 -4.40 -19.21
N LEU A 219 8.49 -4.42 -18.48
CA LEU A 219 7.59 -5.58 -18.38
C LEU A 219 6.36 -5.32 -19.26
N ALA A 220 5.88 -6.37 -19.94
CA ALA A 220 4.93 -6.30 -21.06
C ALA A 220 3.65 -5.47 -20.77
N LYS A 221 3.17 -4.77 -21.81
CA LYS A 221 1.96 -3.92 -21.76
C LYS A 221 0.73 -4.74 -21.42
N GLY A 222 -0.04 -4.29 -20.42
CA GLY A 222 -1.40 -4.79 -20.21
C GLY A 222 -2.26 -4.44 -21.43
N THR A 223 -2.82 -5.45 -22.08
CA THR A 223 -3.81 -5.23 -23.15
C THR A 223 -5.10 -4.71 -22.53
N ARG A 224 -5.52 -3.52 -22.96
CA ARG A 224 -6.85 -2.94 -22.67
C ARG A 224 -7.97 -3.83 -23.21
#